data_AF-A0A0D0DFS0-F1
#
_entry.id   AF-A0A0D0DFS0-F1
#
_cell.length_a   1.000
_cell.length_b   1.000
_cell.length_c   1.000
_cell.angle_alpha   90.00
_cell.angle_beta   90.00
_cell.angle_gamma   90.00
#
_symmetry.space_group_name_H-M   'P 1'
#
loop_
_entity.id
_entity.type
_entity.pdbx_description
1 polymer ?
#
loop_
_entity_poly.entity_id
_entity_poly.type
_entity_poly.pdbx_seq_one_letter_code
_entity_poly.pdbx_strand_id
1 'polypeptide(L)'
;MTTETAKTISLFCGDYSDKEEPADWFALLQLTLSESWMDDQMVRCFSKYMAPNSLAEEWFDGLLSSDKYDMGMLQKAFPQQRECIKGITIREEDIRTWIQKLEEHTGDYGQNIWAEQVMRLAQSMGDIHSTLIEHAIEGAPRLLQDQLTEGYNSWEDFLEGVRAIRKETLDIEHDDAVANLQQQMIQMSL
;
A
#
# COMPACT_ATOMS: atom_id res chain seq x y z
N MET A 1 -36.73 -10.10 -23.86
CA MET A 1 -35.27 -10.19 -23.92
C MET A 1 -34.73 -9.23 -22.87
N THR A 2 -34.34 -9.75 -21.71
CA THR A 2 -33.72 -8.96 -20.65
C THR A 2 -32.26 -8.75 -21.00
N THR A 3 -31.88 -7.50 -21.26
CA THR A 3 -30.49 -7.08 -21.43
C THR A 3 -29.77 -7.25 -20.10
N GLU A 4 -29.05 -8.36 -19.98
CA GLU A 4 -28.10 -8.61 -18.91
C GLU A 4 -26.98 -7.58 -19.04
N THR A 5 -26.98 -6.57 -18.18
CA THR A 5 -25.88 -5.61 -18.07
C THR A 5 -24.66 -6.38 -17.60
N ALA A 6 -23.79 -6.77 -18.54
CA ALA A 6 -22.50 -7.38 -18.26
C ALA A 6 -21.73 -6.47 -17.30
N LYS A 7 -21.66 -6.84 -16.02
CA LYS A 7 -20.80 -6.17 -15.04
C LYS A 7 -19.38 -6.31 -15.55
N THR A 8 -18.83 -5.20 -16.03
CA THR A 8 -17.46 -5.16 -16.54
C THR A 8 -16.56 -4.94 -15.34
N ILE A 9 -15.76 -5.95 -15.00
CA ILE A 9 -14.75 -5.84 -13.94
C ILE A 9 -13.51 -5.14 -14.52
N SER A 10 -12.91 -4.23 -13.76
CA SER A 10 -11.65 -3.57 -14.11
C SER A 10 -10.49 -4.56 -14.07
N LEU A 11 -9.39 -4.25 -14.78
CA LEU A 11 -8.14 -5.01 -14.64
C LEU A 11 -7.57 -4.83 -13.23
N PHE A 12 -6.94 -5.88 -12.71
CA PHE A 12 -6.27 -5.87 -11.41
C PHE A 12 -4.81 -5.44 -11.58
N CYS A 13 -4.41 -4.37 -10.91
CA CYS A 13 -3.04 -3.85 -10.92
C CYS A 13 -2.18 -4.50 -9.83
N GLY A 14 -2.79 -4.93 -8.72
CA GLY A 14 -2.09 -5.46 -7.55
C GLY A 14 -1.28 -4.39 -6.79
N ASP A 15 -1.46 -3.12 -7.13
CA ASP A 15 -0.84 -1.96 -6.49
C ASP A 15 -1.82 -1.21 -5.57
N TYR A 16 -3.06 -1.69 -5.48
CA TYR A 16 -4.09 -1.14 -4.59
C TYR A 16 -4.42 0.33 -4.91
N SER A 17 -4.07 0.78 -6.12
CA SER A 17 -4.46 2.09 -6.65
C SER A 17 -5.97 2.16 -6.86
N ASP A 18 -6.54 3.36 -6.94
CA ASP A 18 -7.97 3.58 -7.23
C ASP A 18 -8.96 2.79 -6.34
N LYS A 19 -8.59 2.51 -5.08
CA LYS A 19 -9.36 1.71 -4.10
C LYS A 19 -9.54 0.25 -4.53
N GLU A 20 -8.59 -0.29 -5.27
CA GLU A 20 -8.54 -1.70 -5.62
C GLU A 20 -8.36 -2.57 -4.36
N GLU A 21 -9.44 -3.24 -3.98
CA GLU A 21 -9.46 -4.21 -2.89
C GLU A 21 -9.44 -5.64 -3.47
N PRO A 22 -8.36 -6.42 -3.31
CA PRO A 22 -8.19 -7.72 -3.96
C PRO A 22 -9.27 -8.72 -3.59
N ALA A 23 -9.70 -8.73 -2.33
CA ALA A 23 -10.75 -9.65 -1.88
C ALA A 23 -12.07 -9.37 -2.61
N ASP A 24 -12.45 -8.09 -2.71
CA ASP A 24 -13.65 -7.66 -3.42
C ASP A 24 -13.50 -7.89 -4.93
N TRP A 25 -12.34 -7.57 -5.49
CA TRP A 25 -12.04 -7.78 -6.90
C TRP A 25 -12.10 -9.26 -7.27
N PHE A 26 -11.48 -10.13 -6.48
CA PHE A 26 -11.48 -11.57 -6.72
C PHE A 26 -12.88 -12.16 -6.60
N ALA A 27 -13.67 -11.70 -5.63
CA ALA A 27 -15.07 -12.10 -5.51
C ALA A 27 -15.89 -11.65 -6.73
N LEU A 28 -15.68 -10.42 -7.22
CA LEU A 28 -16.30 -9.94 -8.45
C LEU A 28 -15.89 -10.77 -9.66
N LEU A 29 -14.60 -11.14 -9.78
CA LEU A 29 -14.11 -11.98 -10.85
C LEU A 29 -14.81 -13.35 -10.83
N GLN A 30 -14.94 -13.98 -9.66
CA GLN A 30 -15.63 -15.26 -9.51
C GLN A 30 -17.08 -15.20 -10.01
N LEU A 31 -17.78 -14.08 -9.80
CA LEU A 31 -19.14 -13.88 -10.33
C LEU A 31 -19.19 -13.76 -11.86
N THR A 32 -18.07 -13.42 -12.52
CA THR A 32 -17.98 -13.37 -13.99
C THR A 32 -17.60 -14.72 -14.62
N LEU A 33 -17.07 -15.66 -13.83
CA LEU A 33 -16.69 -16.98 -14.31
C LEU A 33 -17.94 -17.85 -14.49
N SER A 34 -17.98 -18.64 -15.57
CA SER A 34 -19.07 -19.59 -15.78
C SER A 34 -18.87 -20.84 -14.92
N GLU A 35 -19.93 -21.30 -14.26
CA GLU A 35 -19.94 -22.58 -13.52
C GLU A 35 -19.63 -23.80 -14.41
N SER A 36 -19.75 -23.65 -15.73
CA SER A 36 -19.46 -24.71 -16.71
C SER A 36 -18.00 -24.78 -17.14
N TRP A 37 -17.16 -23.82 -16.71
CA TRP A 37 -15.76 -23.78 -17.10
C TRP A 37 -14.92 -24.75 -16.28
N MET A 38 -13.90 -25.30 -16.94
CA MET A 38 -12.87 -26.08 -16.30
C MET A 38 -11.84 -25.17 -15.61
N ASP A 39 -11.13 -25.68 -14.61
CA ASP A 39 -10.16 -24.91 -13.84
C ASP A 39 -9.08 -24.25 -14.72
N ASP A 40 -8.58 -24.95 -15.75
CA ASP A 40 -7.60 -24.40 -16.68
C ASP A 40 -8.15 -23.19 -17.47
N GLN A 41 -9.43 -23.22 -17.83
CA GLN A 41 -10.11 -22.12 -18.50
C GLN A 41 -10.29 -20.93 -17.56
N MET A 42 -10.64 -21.19 -16.30
CA MET A 42 -10.79 -20.16 -15.28
C MET A 42 -9.45 -19.51 -14.95
N VAL A 43 -8.37 -20.28 -14.78
CA VAL A 43 -7.01 -19.74 -14.54
C VAL A 43 -6.51 -18.92 -15.74
N ARG A 44 -6.76 -19.37 -16.98
CA ARG A 44 -6.46 -18.57 -18.18
C ARG A 44 -7.31 -17.32 -18.31
N CYS A 45 -8.51 -17.31 -17.75
CA CYS A 45 -9.35 -16.12 -17.70
C CYS A 45 -8.81 -15.15 -16.67
N PHE A 46 -8.49 -15.64 -15.48
CA PHE A 46 -7.86 -14.88 -14.40
C PHE A 46 -6.64 -14.10 -14.89
N SER A 47 -5.74 -14.75 -15.65
CA SER A 47 -4.53 -14.08 -16.16
C SER A 47 -4.82 -12.91 -17.11
N LYS A 48 -5.95 -12.92 -17.83
CA LYS A 48 -6.34 -11.83 -18.75
C LYS A 48 -6.84 -10.59 -18.01
N TYR A 49 -7.20 -10.77 -16.75
CA TYR A 49 -7.71 -9.74 -15.89
C TYR A 49 -6.61 -9.08 -15.05
N MET A 50 -5.34 -9.50 -15.22
CA MET A 50 -4.19 -8.77 -14.70
C MET A 50 -3.88 -7.59 -15.63
N ALA A 51 -3.55 -6.42 -15.07
CA ALA A 51 -3.15 -5.26 -15.83
C ALA A 51 -1.73 -5.46 -16.43
N PRO A 52 -1.48 -5.06 -17.69
CA PRO A 52 -0.17 -5.24 -18.31
C PRO A 52 0.89 -4.35 -17.65
N ASN A 53 2.09 -4.88 -17.44
CA ASN A 53 3.20 -4.27 -16.71
C ASN A 53 2.84 -3.84 -15.28
N SER A 54 1.96 -4.60 -14.62
CA SER A 54 1.54 -4.36 -13.24
C SER A 54 2.16 -5.36 -12.27
N LEU A 55 2.09 -5.04 -10.97
CA LEU A 55 2.52 -5.93 -9.90
C LEU A 55 1.70 -7.23 -9.89
N ALA A 56 0.43 -7.16 -10.26
CA ALA A 56 -0.43 -8.33 -10.39
C ALA A 56 0.01 -9.27 -11.52
N GLU A 57 0.42 -8.74 -12.68
CA GLU A 57 0.93 -9.56 -13.79
C GLU A 57 2.27 -10.21 -13.42
N GLU A 58 3.20 -9.45 -12.85
CA GLU A 58 4.50 -9.97 -12.39
C GLU A 58 4.32 -11.08 -11.33
N TRP A 59 3.45 -10.84 -10.34
CA TRP A 59 3.11 -11.84 -9.33
C TRP A 59 2.52 -13.10 -9.97
N PHE A 60 1.53 -12.94 -10.85
CA PHE A 60 0.90 -14.08 -11.50
C PHE A 60 1.93 -14.87 -12.31
N ASP A 61 2.81 -14.21 -13.06
CA ASP A 61 3.85 -14.87 -13.85
C ASP A 61 4.87 -15.61 -12.97
N GLY A 62 5.22 -15.05 -11.81
CA GLY A 62 6.13 -15.64 -10.82
C GLY A 62 5.60 -16.87 -10.06
N LEU A 63 4.29 -17.12 -10.07
CA LEU A 63 3.71 -18.29 -9.39
C LEU A 63 4.21 -19.62 -9.97
N LEU A 64 4.42 -20.61 -9.09
CA LEU A 64 4.76 -21.97 -9.51
C LEU A 64 3.60 -22.61 -10.27
N SER A 65 3.90 -23.58 -11.14
CA SER A 65 2.86 -24.34 -11.85
C SER A 65 1.88 -25.05 -10.92
N SER A 66 2.30 -25.40 -9.70
CA SER A 66 1.44 -25.97 -8.65
C SER A 66 0.41 -24.97 -8.13
N ASP A 67 0.75 -23.68 -8.10
CA ASP A 67 -0.12 -22.62 -7.59
C ASP A 67 -1.11 -22.14 -8.66
N LYS A 68 -0.79 -22.39 -9.94
CA LYS A 68 -1.67 -22.16 -11.10
C LYS A 68 -2.48 -23.40 -11.52
N TYR A 69 -2.41 -24.49 -10.76
CA TYR A 69 -2.98 -25.78 -11.19
C TYR A 69 -4.51 -25.72 -11.29
N ASP A 70 -5.15 -25.12 -10.28
CA ASP A 70 -6.60 -24.93 -10.24
C ASP A 70 -6.96 -23.60 -9.57
N MET A 71 -8.24 -23.21 -9.67
CA MET A 71 -8.70 -21.95 -9.08
C MET A 71 -8.61 -21.92 -7.56
N GLY A 72 -8.68 -23.06 -6.89
CA GLY A 72 -8.56 -23.15 -5.43
C GLY A 72 -7.13 -22.93 -4.95
N MET A 73 -6.13 -23.44 -5.68
CA MET A 73 -4.71 -23.17 -5.42
C MET A 73 -4.37 -21.73 -5.74
N LEU A 74 -4.89 -21.20 -6.85
CA LEU A 74 -4.70 -19.81 -7.22
C LEU A 74 -5.33 -18.87 -6.18
N GLN A 75 -6.52 -19.18 -5.69
CA GLN A 75 -7.17 -18.44 -4.61
C GLN A 75 -6.38 -18.49 -3.29
N LYS A 76 -5.66 -19.58 -3.00
CA LYS A 76 -4.79 -19.66 -1.82
C LYS A 76 -3.47 -18.91 -1.99
N ALA A 77 -2.99 -18.80 -3.23
CA ALA A 77 -1.79 -18.05 -3.56
C ALA A 77 -2.07 -16.54 -3.67
N PHE A 78 -3.29 -16.15 -4.04
CA PHE A 78 -3.69 -14.75 -4.24
C PHE A 78 -3.48 -13.85 -3.00
N PRO A 79 -3.79 -14.29 -1.77
CA PRO A 79 -3.46 -13.57 -0.53
C PRO A 79 -1.97 -13.57 -0.17
N GLN A 80 -1.12 -14.34 -0.87
CA GLN A 80 0.31 -14.43 -0.58
C GLN A 80 1.15 -13.40 -1.36
N GLN A 81 0.55 -12.27 -1.71
CA GLN A 81 1.22 -11.05 -2.20
C GLN A 81 2.12 -10.39 -1.13
N ARG A 82 2.93 -11.19 -0.43
CA ARG A 82 3.87 -10.79 0.63
C ARG A 82 4.91 -9.77 0.14
N GLU A 83 5.21 -9.76 -1.16
CA GLU A 83 6.09 -8.77 -1.78
C GLU A 83 5.38 -7.43 -2.06
N CYS A 84 4.04 -7.40 -2.11
CA CYS A 84 3.29 -6.15 -2.34
C CYS A 84 3.38 -5.19 -1.16
N ILE A 85 3.54 -5.66 0.09
CA ILE A 85 3.76 -4.76 1.24
C ILE A 85 5.06 -3.97 1.07
N LYS A 86 6.11 -4.60 0.56
CA LYS A 86 7.37 -3.93 0.24
C LYS A 86 7.25 -3.05 -1.00
N GLY A 87 6.31 -3.37 -1.89
CA GLY A 87 6.02 -2.63 -3.12
C GLY A 87 5.25 -1.32 -2.90
N ILE A 88 4.47 -1.20 -1.81
CA ILE A 88 3.86 0.08 -1.43
C ILE A 88 4.96 1.00 -0.93
N THR A 89 5.49 1.82 -1.84
CA THR A 89 6.53 2.79 -1.55
C THR A 89 5.94 4.19 -1.54
N ILE A 90 6.48 5.02 -0.64
CA ILE A 90 6.23 6.46 -0.62
C ILE A 90 7.49 7.17 -1.13
N ARG A 91 7.32 8.24 -1.90
CA ARG A 91 8.46 9.06 -2.32
C ARG A 91 8.97 9.88 -1.15
N GLU A 92 10.28 10.10 -1.05
CA GLU A 92 10.85 10.82 0.11
C GLU A 92 10.30 12.25 0.24
N GLU A 93 10.01 12.89 -0.89
CA GLU A 93 9.39 14.21 -0.98
C GLU A 93 7.93 14.27 -0.49
N ASP A 94 7.23 13.14 -0.46
CA ASP A 94 5.85 13.04 0.02
C ASP A 94 5.80 12.80 1.54
N ILE A 95 6.92 12.40 2.16
CA ILE A 95 7.04 12.27 3.60
C ILE A 95 6.98 13.65 4.25
N ARG A 96 6.13 13.81 5.28
CA ARG A 96 5.81 15.08 5.96
C ARG A 96 5.14 16.12 5.06
N THR A 97 4.78 15.76 3.83
CA THR A 97 3.99 16.62 2.94
C THR A 97 2.51 16.34 3.15
N TRP A 98 1.72 17.40 3.30
CA TRP A 98 0.27 17.26 3.39
C TRP A 98 -0.30 16.97 2.00
N ILE A 99 -0.95 15.82 1.85
CA ILE A 99 -1.58 15.39 0.61
C ILE A 99 -3.09 15.50 0.78
N GLN A 100 -3.71 16.30 -0.07
CA GLN A 100 -5.16 16.41 -0.12
C GLN A 100 -5.73 15.20 -0.86
N LYS A 101 -6.62 14.43 -0.22
CA LYS A 101 -7.36 13.38 -0.91
C LYS A 101 -8.38 14.08 -1.83
N LEU A 102 -8.38 13.76 -3.12
CA LEU A 102 -9.18 14.52 -4.10
C LEU A 102 -10.70 14.36 -3.89
N GLU A 103 -11.12 13.27 -3.23
CA GLU A 103 -12.52 12.85 -3.14
C GLU A 103 -13.20 13.17 -1.80
N GLU A 104 -12.40 13.36 -0.75
CA GLU A 104 -12.87 13.71 0.58
C GLU A 104 -12.25 15.06 0.88
N HIS A 105 -12.98 16.06 1.39
CA HIS A 105 -12.39 17.37 1.71
C HIS A 105 -11.44 17.31 2.93
N THR A 106 -10.74 16.20 3.07
CA THR A 106 -9.80 15.78 4.10
C THR A 106 -8.46 15.52 3.42
N GLY A 107 -7.38 15.77 4.15
CA GLY A 107 -6.03 15.41 3.73
C GLY A 107 -5.33 14.75 4.91
N ASP A 108 -4.21 14.13 4.62
CA ASP A 108 -3.30 13.67 5.67
C ASP A 108 -1.87 13.78 5.16
N TYR A 109 -0.90 13.62 6.04
CA TYR A 109 0.50 13.56 5.65
C TYR A 109 0.78 12.30 4.83
N GLY A 110 1.67 12.39 3.84
CA GLY A 110 1.95 11.28 2.93
C GLY A 110 2.30 10.00 3.66
N GLN A 111 3.10 10.05 4.74
CA GLN A 111 3.44 8.86 5.52
C GLN A 111 2.23 8.22 6.20
N ASN A 112 1.23 9.00 6.61
CA ASN A 112 0.01 8.48 7.22
C ASN A 112 -0.84 7.78 6.17
N ILE A 113 -0.95 8.38 4.98
CA ILE A 113 -1.67 7.77 3.84
C ILE A 113 -1.00 6.46 3.44
N TRP A 114 0.33 6.46 3.32
CA TRP A 114 1.12 5.26 3.03
C TRP A 114 0.89 4.16 4.07
N ALA A 115 1.00 4.48 5.36
CA ALA A 115 0.84 3.49 6.41
C ALA A 115 -0.59 2.93 6.48
N GLU A 116 -1.61 3.76 6.22
CA GLU A 116 -3.00 3.29 6.08
C GLU A 116 -3.17 2.33 4.90
N GLN A 117 -2.55 2.60 3.76
CA GLN A 117 -2.58 1.71 2.60
C GLN A 117 -1.89 0.38 2.90
N VAL A 118 -0.71 0.42 3.54
CA VAL A 118 0.03 -0.79 3.93
C VAL A 118 -0.75 -1.63 4.95
N MET A 119 -1.38 -1.01 5.95
CA MET A 119 -2.22 -1.73 6.90
C MET A 119 -3.42 -2.39 6.21
N ARG A 120 -4.17 -1.65 5.38
CA ARG A 120 -5.34 -2.20 4.67
C ARG A 120 -4.93 -3.38 3.79
N LEU A 121 -3.82 -3.23 3.07
CA LEU A 121 -3.20 -4.28 2.30
C LEU A 121 -2.94 -5.53 3.17
N ALA A 122 -2.23 -5.38 4.28
CA ALA A 122 -1.91 -6.50 5.16
C ALA A 122 -3.17 -7.17 5.74
N GLN A 123 -4.15 -6.38 6.18
CA GLN A 123 -5.42 -6.88 6.68
C GLN A 123 -6.22 -7.63 5.58
N SER A 124 -6.20 -7.14 4.34
CA SER A 124 -6.83 -7.82 3.20
C SER A 124 -6.20 -9.19 2.90
N MET A 125 -4.90 -9.34 3.19
CA MET A 125 -4.18 -10.62 3.12
C MET A 125 -4.41 -11.53 4.33
N GLY A 126 -5.24 -11.09 5.29
CA GLY A 126 -5.55 -11.84 6.49
C GLY A 126 -4.50 -11.73 7.59
N ASP A 127 -3.64 -10.69 7.58
CA ASP A 127 -2.64 -10.44 8.63
C ASP A 127 -3.28 -9.86 9.90
N ILE A 128 -4.16 -10.66 10.52
CA ILE A 128 -4.86 -10.31 11.76
C ILE A 128 -3.88 -10.24 12.94
N HIS A 129 -2.75 -10.94 12.85
CA HIS A 129 -1.73 -11.01 13.89
C HIS A 129 -0.57 -10.02 13.70
N SER A 130 -0.69 -9.10 12.74
CA SER A 130 0.30 -8.03 12.53
C SER A 130 1.72 -8.53 12.26
N THR A 131 1.83 -9.72 11.66
CA THR A 131 3.11 -10.38 11.36
C THR A 131 3.84 -9.72 10.20
N LEU A 132 3.17 -8.85 9.43
CA LEU A 132 3.75 -8.20 8.26
C LEU A 132 4.25 -6.77 8.52
N ILE A 133 4.14 -6.26 9.75
CA ILE A 133 4.62 -4.91 10.09
C ILE A 133 6.14 -4.79 9.87
N GLU A 134 6.91 -5.80 10.25
CA GLU A 134 8.37 -5.79 10.05
C GLU A 134 8.72 -5.61 8.58
N HIS A 135 7.97 -6.27 7.69
CA HIS A 135 8.16 -6.14 6.24
C HIS A 135 7.73 -4.78 5.69
N ALA A 136 6.70 -4.16 6.27
CA ALA A 136 6.30 -2.79 5.95
C ALA A 136 7.42 -1.79 6.29
N ILE A 137 8.06 -1.97 7.45
CA ILE A 137 9.20 -1.14 7.87
C ILE A 137 10.39 -1.37 6.93
N GLU A 138 10.75 -2.62 6.65
CA GLU A 138 11.84 -2.97 5.71
C GLU A 138 11.65 -2.36 4.30
N GLY A 139 10.40 -2.24 3.85
CA GLY A 139 10.04 -1.68 2.54
C GLY A 139 9.96 -0.14 2.49
N ALA A 140 9.92 0.52 3.64
CA ALA A 140 9.79 1.98 3.69
C ALA A 140 11.08 2.69 3.22
N PRO A 141 11.02 3.93 2.73
CA PRO A 141 12.23 4.74 2.51
C PRO A 141 13.04 4.90 3.80
N ARG A 142 14.37 5.04 3.67
CA ARG A 142 15.28 5.14 4.82
C ARG A 142 14.86 6.23 5.82
N LEU A 143 14.35 7.34 5.31
CA LEU A 143 13.89 8.46 6.14
C LEU A 143 12.75 8.08 7.10
N LEU A 144 11.89 7.13 6.72
CA LEU A 144 10.88 6.54 7.60
C LEU A 144 11.45 5.41 8.47
N GLN A 145 12.30 4.55 7.91
CA GLN A 145 12.94 3.47 8.67
C GLN A 145 13.69 3.99 9.90
N ASP A 146 14.43 5.10 9.76
CA ASP A 146 15.19 5.71 10.85
C ASP A 146 14.30 6.26 11.99
N GLN A 147 13.00 6.45 11.72
CA GLN A 147 12.03 7.03 12.67
C GLN A 147 11.02 6.02 13.21
N LEU A 148 10.90 4.85 12.56
CA LEU A 148 10.04 3.77 12.99
C LEU A 148 10.82 2.82 13.90
N THR A 149 10.21 2.42 15.01
CA THR A 149 10.80 1.45 15.93
C THR A 149 10.43 0.03 15.49
N GLU A 150 11.30 -0.93 15.76
CA GLU A 150 10.92 -2.35 15.70
C GLU A 150 9.97 -2.69 16.87
N GLY A 151 9.09 -3.68 16.69
CA GLY A 151 8.30 -4.26 17.79
C GLY A 151 6.89 -3.70 18.01
N TYR A 152 6.23 -3.15 17.00
CA TYR A 152 4.79 -2.88 17.05
C TYR A 152 4.00 -4.19 17.18
N ASN A 153 3.06 -4.25 18.12
CA ASN A 153 2.28 -5.47 18.40
C ASN A 153 0.94 -5.52 17.65
N SER A 154 0.56 -4.40 17.01
CA SER A 154 -0.66 -4.26 16.24
C SER A 154 -0.48 -3.23 15.12
N TRP A 155 -1.31 -3.33 14.09
CA TRP A 155 -1.36 -2.32 13.03
C TRP A 155 -1.77 -0.94 13.55
N GLU A 156 -2.61 -0.89 14.59
CA GLU A 156 -2.99 0.34 15.26
C GLU A 156 -1.79 1.01 15.94
N ASP A 157 -0.95 0.25 16.65
CA ASP A 157 0.28 0.76 17.27
C ASP A 157 1.25 1.28 16.19
N PHE A 158 1.36 0.58 15.07
CA PHE A 158 2.18 1.01 13.93
C PHE A 158 1.68 2.34 13.33
N LEU A 159 0.37 2.47 13.11
CA LEU A 159 -0.22 3.72 12.61
C LEU A 159 -0.01 4.88 13.60
N GLU A 160 -0.10 4.64 14.90
CA GLU A 160 0.21 5.67 15.90
C GLU A 160 1.69 6.08 15.85
N GLY A 161 2.60 5.11 15.72
CA GLY A 161 4.02 5.35 15.52
C GLY A 161 4.31 6.21 14.30
N VAL A 162 3.69 5.90 13.16
CA VAL A 162 3.84 6.68 11.92
C VAL A 162 3.28 8.09 12.08
N ARG A 163 2.10 8.25 12.71
CA ARG A 163 1.50 9.58 12.98
C ARG A 163 2.32 10.42 13.95
N ALA A 164 3.07 9.76 14.83
CA ALA A 164 3.97 10.42 15.78
C ALA A 164 5.27 10.91 15.12
N ILE A 165 5.54 10.57 13.86
CA ILE A 165 6.62 11.13 13.05
C ILE A 165 6.31 12.62 12.81
N ARG A 166 6.72 13.45 13.77
CA ARG A 166 6.55 14.89 13.78
C ARG A 166 7.65 15.59 13.00
N LYS A 167 7.31 16.82 12.60
CA LYS A 167 8.07 17.80 11.80
C LYS A 167 9.32 18.36 12.53
N GLU A 168 9.86 17.71 13.56
CA GLU A 168 10.96 18.22 14.39
C GLU A 168 12.34 18.12 13.70
N THR A 169 12.46 18.70 12.51
CA THR A 169 13.76 19.09 11.94
C THR A 169 13.74 20.52 11.39
N LEU A 170 12.66 21.28 11.58
CA LEU A 170 12.58 22.68 11.13
C LEU A 170 12.49 23.72 12.26
N ASP A 171 12.04 23.35 13.47
CA ASP A 171 11.96 24.33 14.56
C ASP A 171 13.31 24.56 15.25
N ILE A 172 14.24 23.59 15.21
CA ILE A 172 15.57 23.74 15.81
C ILE A 172 16.49 24.57 14.89
N GLU A 173 16.48 24.33 13.58
CA GLU A 173 17.36 25.07 12.65
C GLU A 173 16.88 26.50 12.39
N HIS A 174 15.55 26.74 12.39
CA HIS A 174 15.02 28.09 12.19
C HIS A 174 15.24 28.99 13.41
N ASP A 175 15.06 28.47 14.63
CA ASP A 175 15.29 29.25 15.85
C ASP A 175 16.80 29.50 16.08
N ASP A 176 17.68 28.53 15.79
CA ASP A 176 19.12 28.74 15.87
C ASP A 176 19.62 29.75 14.82
N ALA A 177 19.08 29.74 13.60
CA ALA A 177 19.44 30.70 12.56
C ALA A 177 18.94 32.12 12.88
N VAL A 178 17.72 32.25 13.42
CA VAL A 178 17.17 33.55 13.84
C VAL A 178 17.91 34.09 15.07
N ALA A 179 18.24 33.24 16.04
CA ALA A 179 19.06 33.62 17.19
C ALA A 179 20.47 34.07 16.77
N ASN A 180 21.11 33.37 15.83
CA ASN A 180 22.43 33.76 15.31
C ASN A 180 22.40 35.11 14.58
N LEU A 181 21.37 35.35 13.75
CA LEU A 181 21.21 36.63 13.04
C LEU A 181 20.95 37.79 14.00
N GLN A 182 20.11 37.59 15.01
CA GLN A 182 19.86 38.60 16.05
C GLN A 182 21.14 38.92 16.84
N GLN A 183 21.93 37.91 17.17
CA GLN A 183 23.17 38.09 17.91
C GLN A 183 24.25 38.79 17.08
N GLN A 184 24.35 38.52 15.77
CA GLN A 184 25.21 39.28 14.86
C GLN A 184 24.78 40.75 14.73
N MET A 185 23.47 41.02 14.63
CA MET A 185 22.98 42.40 14.54
C MET A 185 23.28 43.22 15.80
N ILE A 186 23.22 42.60 16.98
CA ILE A 186 23.58 43.25 18.25
C ILE A 186 25.09 43.54 18.30
N GLN A 187 25.93 42.62 17.84
CA GLN A 187 27.39 42.81 17.84
C GLN A 187 27.88 43.85 16.82
N MET A 188 27.18 44.06 15.71
CA MET A 188 27.52 45.12 14.75
C MET A 188 27.00 46.51 15.14
N SER A 189 26.19 46.62 16.19
CA SER A 189 25.57 47.87 16.65
C SER A 189 26.27 48.50 17.87
N LEU A 190 27.39 47.91 18.31
CA LEU A 190 28.29 48.40 19.37
C LEU A 190 29.62 48.87 18.77
#